data_AF-A0A1Q8ISX6-F1
#
_entry.id   AF-A0A1Q8ISX6-F1
#
_cell.length_a   1.000
_cell.length_b   1.000
_cell.length_c   1.000
_cell.angle_alpha   90.00
_cell.angle_beta   90.00
_cell.angle_gamma   90.00
#
_symmetry.space_group_name_H-M   'P 1'
#
loop_
_entity.id
_entity.type
_entity.pdbx_description
1 polymer ?
#
loop_
_entity_poly.entity_id
_entity_poly.type
_entity_poly.pdbx_seq_one_letter_code
_entity_poly.pdbx_strand_id
1 'polypeptide(L)'
;MIVTLPYSPYSQSKHSPRHAWWRAGWQRRLLRVCRRCGVGFTLIELMIVLAIVGVIAAYAIPAYQDYLARSRVGEGLSLAASARLAVAENAASGNAFGGGYTSPPATRNVESILIDEDTGQITVTYTTRVAQAGANTLALVPSVPDSADAPTARVALARDAVLSGALTWECFVSGKSASSLPAPGAGPAPAEAPTLAANLAPPECRS
;
A
#
# COMPACT_ATOMS: atom_id res chain seq x y z
N MET A 1 35.99 -42.73 -1.50
CA MET A 1 37.07 -42.46 -2.47
C MET A 1 37.18 -40.96 -2.64
N ILE A 2 38.24 -40.39 -2.08
CA ILE A 2 38.59 -38.97 -2.19
C ILE A 2 39.54 -38.86 -3.39
N VAL A 3 39.18 -38.09 -4.41
CA VAL A 3 40.05 -37.81 -5.56
C VAL A 3 40.53 -36.38 -5.45
N THR A 4 41.72 -36.21 -4.90
CA THR A 4 42.54 -35.00 -4.97
C THR A 4 43.22 -34.95 -6.34
N LEU A 5 43.01 -33.88 -7.12
CA LEU A 5 43.82 -33.61 -8.31
C LEU A 5 44.98 -32.65 -7.98
N PRO A 6 46.16 -32.84 -8.60
CA PRO A 6 47.42 -32.24 -8.16
C PRO A 6 47.69 -30.85 -8.73
N TYR A 7 48.48 -30.10 -7.97
CA TYR A 7 49.21 -28.90 -8.36
C TYR A 7 50.03 -29.11 -9.65
N SER A 8 49.99 -28.13 -10.55
CA SER A 8 50.90 -28.02 -11.70
C SER A 8 51.86 -26.82 -11.49
N PRO A 9 53.17 -27.06 -11.31
CA PRO A 9 54.20 -26.02 -11.35
C PRO A 9 54.90 -26.00 -12.72
N TYR A 10 55.69 -24.95 -12.96
CA TYR A 10 56.50 -24.65 -14.16
C TYR A 10 55.70 -23.97 -15.30
N SER A 11 56.20 -22.94 -15.99
CA SER A 11 57.59 -22.65 -16.32
C SER A 11 57.75 -21.14 -16.60
N GLN A 12 58.72 -20.52 -15.92
CA GLN A 12 59.27 -19.21 -16.25
C GLN A 12 60.17 -19.35 -17.49
N SER A 13 59.93 -18.58 -18.55
CA SER A 13 60.93 -18.34 -19.60
C SER A 13 61.28 -16.85 -19.66
N LYS A 14 62.53 -16.56 -19.26
CA LYS A 14 63.22 -15.31 -19.50
C LYS A 14 63.78 -15.35 -20.92
N HIS A 15 63.50 -14.35 -21.74
CA HIS A 15 64.43 -13.92 -22.79
C HIS A 15 64.51 -12.39 -22.86
N SER A 16 65.73 -11.97 -23.15
CA SER A 16 66.40 -10.72 -22.82
C SER A 16 66.38 -9.72 -24.00
N PRO A 17 66.94 -8.50 -23.83
CA PRO A 17 66.54 -7.30 -24.55
C PRO A 17 67.41 -7.02 -25.78
N ARG A 18 66.84 -6.27 -26.73
CA ARG A 18 67.43 -5.35 -27.72
C ARG A 18 66.19 -4.76 -28.41
N HIS A 19 65.94 -3.46 -28.45
CA HIS A 19 66.71 -2.46 -29.15
C HIS A 19 66.59 -1.10 -28.46
N ALA A 20 67.69 -0.65 -27.85
CA ALA A 20 67.98 0.76 -27.72
C ALA A 20 68.56 1.25 -29.06
N TRP A 21 68.38 2.54 -29.34
CA TRP A 21 68.78 3.33 -30.53
C TRP A 21 67.61 3.67 -31.44
N TRP A 22 66.98 4.82 -31.18
CA TRP A 22 67.06 5.98 -32.07
C TRP A 22 66.37 7.18 -31.41
N ARG A 23 67.05 8.34 -31.45
CA ARG A 23 66.56 9.71 -31.18
C ARG A 23 66.37 10.11 -29.73
N ALA A 24 67.52 10.47 -29.14
CA ALA A 24 67.63 11.70 -28.38
C ALA A 24 67.01 12.89 -29.15
N GLY A 25 66.41 13.84 -28.43
CA GLY A 25 66.32 15.22 -28.91
C GLY A 25 64.98 15.93 -28.86
N TRP A 26 63.91 15.38 -28.25
CA TRP A 26 62.67 16.14 -28.01
C TRP A 26 62.34 16.18 -26.51
N GLN A 27 63.33 16.59 -25.72
CA GLN A 27 63.07 17.04 -24.37
C GLN A 27 62.30 18.37 -24.41
N ARG A 28 61.17 18.37 -23.69
CA ARG A 28 60.59 19.53 -22.97
C ARG A 28 59.82 20.57 -23.79
N ARG A 29 58.63 20.23 -24.34
CA ARG A 29 57.54 21.24 -24.39
C ARG A 29 56.10 20.78 -24.65
N LEU A 30 55.65 19.60 -24.24
CA LEU A 30 54.21 19.26 -24.34
C LEU A 30 53.62 18.66 -23.05
N LEU A 31 54.02 19.16 -21.88
CA LEU A 31 53.17 19.15 -20.69
C LEU A 31 52.51 20.54 -20.51
N ARG A 32 51.87 21.05 -21.56
CA ARG A 32 51.02 22.25 -21.47
C ARG A 32 49.62 21.89 -21.93
N VAL A 33 48.69 22.13 -21.01
CA VAL A 33 47.23 22.08 -21.16
C VAL A 33 46.62 20.68 -21.08
N CYS A 34 46.58 20.15 -19.87
CA CYS A 34 45.28 19.77 -19.30
C CYS A 34 44.96 20.78 -18.18
N ARG A 35 44.84 22.06 -18.54
CA ARG A 35 44.47 23.13 -17.60
C ARG A 35 42.96 23.03 -17.40
N ARG A 36 42.55 22.41 -16.29
CA ARG A 36 41.18 22.40 -15.73
C ARG A 36 40.08 22.07 -16.74
N CYS A 37 39.98 20.81 -17.16
CA CYS A 37 38.68 20.24 -17.56
C CYS A 37 37.87 19.79 -16.34
N GLY A 38 37.85 20.62 -15.29
CA GLY A 38 36.87 20.50 -14.22
C GLY A 38 35.76 21.48 -14.53
N VAL A 39 34.82 21.09 -15.40
CA VAL A 39 33.52 21.75 -15.49
C VAL A 39 32.80 21.41 -14.18
N GLY A 40 33.08 22.16 -13.13
CA GLY A 40 32.44 21.99 -11.82
C GLY A 40 31.18 22.82 -11.75
N PHE A 41 30.11 22.25 -11.18
CA PHE A 41 28.90 22.98 -10.80
C PHE A 41 29.27 24.17 -9.90
N THR A 42 28.72 25.34 -10.20
CA THR A 42 28.88 26.52 -9.34
C THR A 42 28.00 26.40 -8.10
N LEU A 43 28.43 27.01 -6.99
CA LEU A 43 27.60 27.07 -5.77
C LEU A 43 26.24 27.73 -6.03
N ILE A 44 26.22 28.74 -6.90
CA ILE A 44 24.98 29.45 -7.25
C ILE A 44 24.02 28.57 -8.07
N GLU A 45 24.52 27.75 -9.00
CA GLU A 45 23.68 26.77 -9.72
C GLU A 45 23.06 25.77 -8.75
N LEU A 46 23.85 25.27 -7.79
CA LEU A 46 23.35 24.31 -6.80
C LEU A 46 22.32 24.94 -5.85
N MET A 47 22.49 26.20 -5.47
CA MET A 47 21.50 26.91 -4.65
C MET A 47 20.15 27.08 -5.35
N ILE A 48 20.16 27.44 -6.64
CA ILE A 48 18.91 27.58 -7.41
C ILE A 48 18.22 26.23 -7.58
N VAL A 49 18.97 25.17 -7.85
CA VAL A 49 18.40 23.82 -7.99
C VAL A 49 17.75 23.36 -6.68
N LEU A 50 18.42 23.54 -5.54
CA LEU A 50 17.84 23.19 -4.24
C LEU A 50 16.61 24.04 -3.90
N ALA A 51 16.58 25.31 -4.31
CA ALA A 51 15.41 26.16 -4.12
C ALA A 51 14.19 25.61 -4.88
N ILE A 52 14.35 25.21 -6.14
CA ILE A 52 13.25 24.65 -6.95
C ILE A 52 12.80 23.29 -6.39
N VAL A 53 13.75 22.40 -6.08
CA VAL A 53 13.44 21.09 -5.49
C VAL A 53 12.72 21.23 -4.16
N GLY A 54 13.11 22.20 -3.32
CA GLY A 54 12.47 22.48 -2.03
C GLY A 54 10.99 22.85 -2.18
N VAL A 55 10.66 23.71 -3.15
CA VAL A 55 9.26 24.09 -3.43
C VAL A 55 8.43 22.91 -3.91
N ILE A 56 8.96 22.10 -4.84
CA ILE A 56 8.26 20.91 -5.36
C ILE A 56 8.07 19.87 -4.24
N ALA A 57 9.11 19.61 -3.44
CA ALA A 57 9.09 18.61 -2.38
C ALA A 57 8.05 18.93 -1.30
N ALA A 58 7.85 20.21 -0.97
CA ALA A 58 6.87 20.65 0.02
C ALA A 58 5.43 20.19 -0.32
N TYR A 59 5.07 20.14 -1.60
CA TYR A 59 3.78 19.65 -2.06
C TYR A 59 3.80 18.14 -2.39
N ALA A 60 4.87 17.65 -3.01
CA ALA A 60 4.95 16.28 -3.48
C ALA A 60 5.03 15.25 -2.34
N ILE A 61 5.75 15.56 -1.25
CA ILE A 61 5.91 14.66 -0.12
C ILE A 61 4.58 14.32 0.56
N PRO A 62 3.74 15.29 1.01
CA PRO A 62 2.47 14.96 1.64
C PRO A 62 1.52 14.22 0.69
N ALA A 63 1.46 14.62 -0.59
CA ALA A 63 0.64 13.93 -1.58
C ALA A 63 1.10 12.47 -1.81
N TYR A 64 2.41 12.20 -1.80
CA TYR A 64 2.95 10.85 -1.92
C TYR A 64 2.69 10.01 -0.66
N GLN A 65 2.73 10.62 0.53
CA GLN A 65 2.37 9.94 1.77
C GLN A 65 0.90 9.50 1.78
N ASP A 66 -0.03 10.35 1.34
CA ASP A 66 -1.45 10.00 1.18
C ASP A 66 -1.64 8.83 0.20
N TYR A 67 -0.90 8.80 -0.90
CA TYR A 67 -0.94 7.70 -1.86
C TYR A 67 -0.48 6.38 -1.23
N LEU A 68 0.63 6.40 -0.48
CA LEU A 68 1.11 5.23 0.25
C LEU A 68 0.11 4.78 1.32
N ALA A 69 -0.54 5.71 2.03
CA ALA A 69 -1.58 5.41 2.99
C ALA A 69 -2.78 4.73 2.33
N ARG A 70 -3.27 5.23 1.18
CA ARG A 70 -4.35 4.56 0.41
C ARG A 70 -4.01 3.13 0.01
N SER A 71 -2.76 2.90 -0.42
CA SER A 71 -2.30 1.54 -0.75
C SER A 71 -2.33 0.61 0.46
N ARG A 72 -1.97 1.11 1.65
CA ARG A 72 -2.05 0.36 2.92
C ARG A 72 -3.50 0.11 3.34
N VAL A 73 -4.41 1.04 3.08
CA VAL A 73 -5.85 0.84 3.32
C VAL A 73 -6.38 -0.32 2.47
N GLY A 74 -5.94 -0.42 1.21
CA GLY A 74 -6.25 -1.54 0.33
C GLY A 74 -5.78 -2.92 0.86
N GLU A 75 -4.66 -2.97 1.58
CA GLU A 75 -4.24 -4.20 2.29
C GLU A 75 -5.24 -4.60 3.38
N GLY A 76 -5.78 -3.63 4.13
CA GLY A 76 -6.81 -3.93 5.12
C GLY A 76 -8.11 -4.43 4.51
N LEU A 77 -8.49 -3.91 3.34
CA LEU A 77 -9.66 -4.40 2.61
C LEU A 77 -9.46 -5.83 2.10
N SER A 78 -8.25 -6.20 1.66
CA SER A 78 -7.96 -7.57 1.23
C SER A 78 -7.94 -8.54 2.42
N LEU A 79 -7.41 -8.13 3.57
CA LEU A 79 -7.46 -8.91 4.80
C LEU A 79 -8.89 -9.07 5.35
N ALA A 80 -9.74 -8.04 5.19
CA ALA A 80 -11.15 -8.09 5.56
C ALA A 80 -12.00 -9.02 4.67
N ALA A 81 -11.46 -9.54 3.56
CA ALA A 81 -12.19 -10.47 2.71
C ALA A 81 -12.56 -11.77 3.44
N SER A 82 -11.71 -12.27 4.35
CA SER A 82 -12.03 -13.44 5.17
C SER A 82 -13.16 -13.17 6.17
N ALA A 83 -13.20 -11.95 6.74
CA ALA A 83 -14.30 -11.52 7.59
C ALA A 83 -15.62 -11.42 6.81
N ARG A 84 -15.60 -10.87 5.59
CA ARG A 84 -16.79 -10.80 4.72
C ARG A 84 -17.36 -12.18 4.42
N LEU A 85 -16.49 -13.16 4.15
CA LEU A 85 -16.90 -14.54 3.92
C LEU A 85 -17.52 -15.15 5.17
N ALA A 86 -16.90 -14.99 6.34
CA ALA A 86 -17.44 -15.49 7.61
C ALA A 86 -18.83 -14.90 7.91
N VAL A 87 -19.01 -13.58 7.74
CA VAL A 87 -20.33 -12.95 7.89
C VAL A 87 -21.34 -13.53 6.90
N ALA A 88 -20.95 -13.75 5.64
CA ALA A 88 -21.86 -14.28 4.62
C ALA A 88 -22.31 -15.72 4.92
N GLU A 89 -21.39 -16.59 5.34
CA GLU A 89 -21.69 -17.97 5.72
C GLU A 89 -22.57 -18.04 6.97
N ASN A 90 -22.25 -17.23 7.99
CA ASN A 90 -23.03 -17.15 9.23
C ASN A 90 -24.43 -16.56 8.99
N ALA A 91 -24.53 -15.53 8.15
CA ALA A 91 -25.81 -14.94 7.78
C ALA A 91 -26.72 -15.94 7.05
N ALA A 92 -26.16 -16.76 6.15
CA ALA A 92 -26.91 -17.81 5.47
C ALA A 92 -27.32 -18.97 6.41
N SER A 93 -26.54 -19.20 7.47
CA SER A 93 -26.77 -20.27 8.44
C SER A 93 -27.64 -19.86 9.63
N GLY A 94 -27.94 -18.57 9.78
CA GLY A 94 -28.64 -18.03 10.97
C GLY A 94 -27.79 -18.03 12.25
N ASN A 95 -26.46 -17.99 12.12
CA ASN A 95 -25.54 -17.92 13.26
C ASN A 95 -25.20 -16.46 13.60
N ALA A 96 -24.60 -16.22 14.77
CA ALA A 96 -23.96 -14.93 15.07
C ALA A 96 -22.92 -14.60 13.99
N PHE A 97 -22.91 -13.36 13.50
CA PHE A 97 -22.15 -13.00 12.29
C PHE A 97 -20.63 -13.19 12.44
N GLY A 98 -20.09 -12.98 13.64
CA GLY A 98 -18.69 -13.24 13.98
C GLY A 98 -18.37 -14.68 14.39
N GLY A 99 -19.35 -15.59 14.39
CA GLY A 99 -19.20 -16.96 14.87
C GLY A 99 -18.08 -17.71 14.14
N GLY A 100 -17.11 -18.23 14.91
CA GLY A 100 -15.97 -18.99 14.37
C GLY A 100 -14.94 -18.16 13.61
N TYR A 101 -15.16 -16.85 13.42
CA TYR A 101 -14.17 -15.96 12.83
C TYR A 101 -13.03 -15.71 13.81
N THR A 102 -11.79 -15.84 13.32
CA THR A 102 -10.59 -15.41 14.03
C THR A 102 -9.90 -14.36 13.18
N SER A 103 -9.72 -13.16 13.73
CA SER A 103 -8.97 -12.11 13.05
C SER A 103 -7.56 -12.60 12.70
N PRO A 104 -7.08 -12.35 11.46
CA PRO A 104 -5.67 -12.53 11.14
C PRO A 104 -4.78 -11.76 12.14
N PRO A 105 -3.53 -12.22 12.36
CA PRO A 105 -2.56 -11.48 13.15
C PRO A 105 -2.36 -10.06 12.61
N ALA A 106 -2.15 -9.11 13.51
CA ALA A 106 -1.86 -7.73 13.14
C ALA A 106 -0.68 -7.66 12.17
N THR A 107 -0.82 -6.83 11.14
CA THR A 107 0.26 -6.54 10.20
C THR A 107 0.92 -5.20 10.56
N ARG A 108 1.86 -4.75 9.75
CA ARG A 108 2.44 -3.40 9.92
C ARG A 108 1.39 -2.30 9.70
N ASN A 109 0.36 -2.57 8.92
CA ASN A 109 -0.60 -1.56 8.47
C ASN A 109 -1.98 -1.75 9.10
N VAL A 110 -2.35 -2.97 9.49
CA VAL A 110 -3.63 -3.31 10.11
C VAL A 110 -3.40 -3.77 11.54
N GLU A 111 -4.11 -3.17 12.48
CA GLU A 111 -4.06 -3.49 13.90
C GLU A 111 -5.07 -4.59 14.25
N SER A 112 -6.31 -4.46 13.80
CA SER A 112 -7.37 -5.45 14.07
C SER A 112 -8.49 -5.39 13.04
N ILE A 113 -9.21 -6.51 12.91
CA ILE A 113 -10.45 -6.61 12.14
C ILE A 113 -11.50 -7.23 13.06
N LEU A 114 -12.54 -6.48 13.35
CA LEU A 114 -13.62 -6.89 14.25
C LEU A 114 -14.93 -6.98 13.48
N ILE A 115 -15.76 -7.97 13.84
CA ILE A 115 -17.10 -8.17 13.29
C ILE A 115 -18.09 -7.90 14.42
N ASP A 116 -19.05 -7.03 14.17
CA ASP A 116 -20.19 -6.83 15.05
C ASP A 116 -21.15 -8.03 14.94
N GLU A 117 -21.45 -8.67 16.06
CA GLU A 117 -22.21 -9.92 16.08
C GLU A 117 -23.70 -9.75 15.72
N ASP A 118 -24.24 -8.54 15.80
CA ASP A 118 -25.66 -8.24 15.62
C ASP A 118 -26.00 -7.64 14.26
N THR A 119 -25.04 -6.91 13.67
CA THR A 119 -25.20 -6.20 12.39
C THR A 119 -24.32 -6.79 11.28
N GLY A 120 -23.30 -7.58 11.63
CA GLY A 120 -22.31 -8.08 10.68
C GLY A 120 -21.38 -7.00 10.13
N GLN A 121 -21.42 -5.78 10.69
CA GLN A 121 -20.50 -4.71 10.33
C GLN A 121 -19.07 -5.14 10.64
N ILE A 122 -18.17 -4.92 9.68
CA ILE A 122 -16.74 -5.18 9.86
C ILE A 122 -16.03 -3.85 10.07
N THR A 123 -15.36 -3.70 11.20
CA THR A 123 -14.52 -2.54 11.50
C THR A 123 -13.06 -2.93 11.35
N VAL A 124 -12.36 -2.28 10.40
CA VAL A 124 -10.92 -2.42 10.19
C VAL A 124 -10.22 -1.27 10.89
N THR A 125 -9.34 -1.60 11.84
CA THR A 125 -8.50 -0.63 12.54
C THR A 125 -7.10 -0.67 11.96
N TYR A 126 -6.62 0.46 11.44
CA TYR A 126 -5.29 0.58 10.85
C TYR A 126 -4.26 1.06 11.89
N THR A 127 -2.98 0.81 11.66
CA THR A 127 -1.92 1.34 12.53
C THR A 127 -1.65 2.84 12.28
N THR A 128 -0.83 3.45 13.12
CA THR A 128 -0.35 4.84 12.98
C THR A 128 0.43 5.13 11.70
N ARG A 129 0.79 4.08 10.93
CA ARG A 129 1.39 4.22 9.59
C ARG A 129 0.38 4.70 8.55
N VAL A 130 -0.91 4.49 8.78
CA VAL A 130 -1.96 4.92 7.85
C VAL A 130 -2.53 6.27 8.30
N ALA A 131 -2.98 6.35 9.55
CA ALA A 131 -3.53 7.56 10.15
C ALA A 131 -3.34 7.54 11.67
N GLN A 132 -3.42 8.69 12.33
CA GLN A 132 -3.27 8.78 13.79
C GLN A 132 -4.33 7.94 14.51
N ALA A 133 -4.01 7.50 15.74
CA ALA A 133 -4.97 6.78 16.57
C ALA A 133 -6.24 7.62 16.78
N GLY A 134 -7.41 7.00 16.61
CA GLY A 134 -8.70 7.69 16.63
C GLY A 134 -9.12 8.27 15.28
N ALA A 135 -8.26 8.25 14.26
CA ALA A 135 -8.55 8.67 12.88
C ALA A 135 -8.25 7.54 11.87
N ASN A 136 -8.27 6.30 12.32
CA ASN A 136 -7.69 5.11 11.67
C ASN A 136 -8.68 3.96 11.49
N THR A 137 -10.00 4.20 11.57
CA THR A 137 -11.00 3.14 11.41
C THR A 137 -11.81 3.27 10.12
N LEU A 138 -12.06 2.14 9.47
CA LEU A 138 -12.90 2.00 8.28
C LEU A 138 -13.99 0.96 8.56
N ALA A 139 -15.21 1.23 8.11
CA ALA A 139 -16.34 0.32 8.32
C ALA A 139 -16.80 -0.30 6.99
N LEU A 140 -17.10 -1.59 7.02
CA LEU A 140 -17.73 -2.32 5.93
C LEU A 140 -19.10 -2.78 6.42
N VAL A 141 -20.15 -2.26 5.82
CA VAL A 141 -21.54 -2.51 6.22
C VAL A 141 -22.15 -3.48 5.23
N PRO A 142 -22.57 -4.68 5.68
CA PRO A 142 -23.33 -5.58 4.83
C PRO A 142 -24.78 -5.12 4.73
N SER A 143 -25.41 -5.42 3.60
CA SER A 143 -26.82 -5.19 3.37
C SER A 143 -27.40 -6.24 2.45
N VAL A 144 -28.70 -6.47 2.58
CA VAL A 144 -29.47 -7.32 1.66
C VAL A 144 -30.61 -6.50 1.05
N PRO A 145 -31.11 -6.89 -0.14
CA PRO A 145 -32.34 -6.30 -0.64
C PRO A 145 -33.51 -6.61 0.31
N ASP A 146 -34.51 -5.73 0.32
CA ASP A 146 -35.77 -5.88 1.03
C ASP A 146 -36.64 -7.02 0.50
N SER A 147 -36.52 -7.37 -0.79
CA SER A 147 -37.16 -8.53 -1.39
C SER A 147 -36.30 -9.16 -2.50
N ALA A 148 -36.48 -10.45 -2.75
CA ALA A 148 -35.69 -11.19 -3.74
C ALA A 148 -36.11 -10.89 -5.18
N ASP A 149 -37.41 -10.74 -5.42
CA ASP A 149 -37.97 -10.69 -6.77
C ASP A 149 -38.08 -9.25 -7.32
N ALA A 150 -38.32 -8.27 -6.44
CA ALA A 150 -38.53 -6.88 -6.82
C ALA A 150 -37.92 -5.93 -5.78
N PRO A 151 -36.58 -5.84 -5.71
CA PRO A 151 -35.91 -5.10 -4.66
C PRO A 151 -36.20 -3.59 -4.80
N THR A 152 -36.64 -2.95 -3.72
CA THR A 152 -36.95 -1.50 -3.65
C THR A 152 -36.12 -0.74 -2.62
N ALA A 153 -35.45 -1.45 -1.71
CA ALA A 153 -34.57 -0.87 -0.72
C ALA A 153 -33.45 -1.85 -0.35
N ARG A 154 -32.43 -1.35 0.36
CA ARG A 154 -31.44 -2.18 1.04
C ARG A 154 -31.64 -2.07 2.54
N VAL A 155 -31.60 -3.22 3.20
CA VAL A 155 -31.85 -3.34 4.64
C VAL A 155 -30.57 -3.84 5.32
N ALA A 156 -30.34 -3.35 6.54
CA ALA A 156 -29.28 -3.87 7.40
C ALA A 156 -29.51 -5.34 7.72
N LEU A 157 -28.41 -6.05 7.93
CA LEU A 157 -28.48 -7.37 8.53
C LEU A 157 -28.93 -7.21 9.97
N ALA A 158 -29.73 -8.16 10.41
CA ALA A 158 -30.06 -8.35 11.80
C ALA A 158 -29.91 -9.84 12.10
N ARG A 159 -29.46 -10.15 13.32
CA ARG A 159 -29.44 -11.52 13.82
C ARG A 159 -30.82 -12.17 13.63
N ASP A 160 -30.83 -13.44 13.23
CA ASP A 160 -32.03 -14.26 13.00
C ASP A 160 -32.98 -13.77 11.88
N ALA A 161 -32.59 -12.76 11.08
CA ALA A 161 -33.37 -12.31 9.95
C ALA A 161 -33.17 -13.22 8.72
N VAL A 162 -34.26 -13.56 8.04
CA VAL A 162 -34.21 -14.31 6.78
C VAL A 162 -33.67 -13.40 5.67
N LEU A 163 -32.57 -13.79 5.04
CA LEU A 163 -31.99 -13.06 3.92
C LEU A 163 -32.92 -13.16 2.71
N SER A 164 -33.31 -12.01 2.16
CA SER A 164 -34.18 -11.93 0.98
C SER A 164 -33.40 -11.74 -0.32
N GLY A 165 -32.13 -12.14 -0.37
CA GLY A 165 -31.28 -12.03 -1.56
C GLY A 165 -29.78 -12.09 -1.25
N ALA A 166 -28.97 -11.68 -2.22
CA ALA A 166 -27.51 -11.67 -2.09
C ALA A 166 -27.01 -10.51 -1.22
N LEU A 167 -25.96 -10.80 -0.44
CA LEU A 167 -25.26 -9.81 0.38
C LEU A 167 -24.48 -8.81 -0.49
N THR A 168 -24.71 -7.53 -0.24
CA THR A 168 -23.96 -6.41 -0.82
C THR A 168 -23.19 -5.69 0.28
N TRP A 169 -21.93 -5.38 0.02
CA TRP A 169 -21.06 -4.68 0.95
C TRP A 169 -20.86 -3.24 0.53
N GLU A 170 -20.91 -2.35 1.51
CA GLU A 170 -20.54 -0.95 1.32
C GLU A 170 -19.45 -0.54 2.29
N CYS A 171 -18.51 0.28 1.79
CA CYS A 171 -17.44 0.82 2.58
C CYS A 171 -17.75 2.26 3.03
N PHE A 172 -17.48 2.55 4.30
CA PHE A 172 -17.67 3.86 4.93
C PHE A 172 -16.38 4.35 5.59
N VAL A 173 -16.19 5.67 5.48
CA VAL A 173 -15.05 6.44 6.02
C VAL A 173 -15.57 7.74 6.62
N SER A 174 -14.71 8.51 7.29
CA SER A 174 -15.13 9.74 7.95
C SER A 174 -15.81 10.69 6.96
N GLY A 175 -16.99 11.20 7.33
CA GLY A 175 -17.75 12.16 6.51
C GLY A 175 -18.61 11.55 5.41
N LYS A 176 -18.54 10.22 5.15
CA LYS A 176 -19.51 9.54 4.29
C LYS A 176 -20.79 9.26 5.10
N SER A 177 -21.83 10.05 4.85
CA SER A 177 -23.11 9.97 5.58
C SER A 177 -24.24 9.28 4.79
N ALA A 178 -23.96 8.84 3.56
CA ALA A 178 -24.95 8.19 2.71
C ALA A 178 -24.32 7.05 1.90
N SER A 179 -25.14 6.05 1.60
CA SER A 179 -24.78 4.96 0.70
C SER A 179 -24.66 5.47 -0.75
N SER A 180 -23.65 5.02 -1.47
CA SER A 180 -23.46 5.23 -2.92
C SER A 180 -23.78 4.01 -3.77
N LEU A 181 -24.26 2.93 -3.15
CA LEU A 181 -24.70 1.76 -3.88
C LEU A 181 -25.83 2.12 -4.88
N PRO A 182 -25.81 1.58 -6.10
CA PRO A 182 -26.86 1.80 -7.11
C PRO A 182 -28.19 1.18 -6.66
N ALA A 183 -29.28 1.32 -7.44
CA ALA A 183 -30.58 0.67 -7.15
C ALA A 183 -30.43 -0.78 -6.63
N PRO A 184 -31.23 -1.22 -5.65
CA PRO A 184 -32.60 -0.79 -5.34
C PRO A 184 -32.75 0.44 -4.42
N GLY A 185 -31.69 0.91 -3.77
CA GLY A 185 -31.77 2.09 -2.90
C GLY A 185 -30.56 2.21 -1.98
N ALA A 186 -30.43 3.36 -1.30
CA ALA A 186 -29.35 3.58 -0.34
C ALA A 186 -29.36 2.51 0.77
N GLY A 187 -28.21 1.89 1.02
CA GLY A 187 -28.00 0.95 2.12
C GLY A 187 -27.98 1.62 3.51
N PRO A 188 -27.97 0.80 4.56
CA PRO A 188 -27.85 1.26 5.94
C PRO A 188 -26.52 1.99 6.18
N ALA A 189 -26.56 2.97 7.09
CA ALA A 189 -25.36 3.59 7.64
C ALA A 189 -24.68 2.65 8.65
N PRO A 190 -23.37 2.80 8.90
CA PRO A 190 -22.69 2.02 9.93
C PRO A 190 -23.24 2.35 11.32
N ALA A 191 -23.27 1.35 12.21
CA ALA A 191 -23.70 1.50 13.61
C ALA A 191 -22.77 2.45 14.39
N GLU A 192 -21.47 2.38 14.08
CA GLU A 192 -20.45 3.29 14.60
C GLU A 192 -19.80 4.07 13.46
N ALA A 193 -19.65 5.39 13.63
CA ALA A 193 -19.07 6.24 12.60
C ALA A 193 -17.56 5.96 12.42
N PRO A 194 -17.10 5.59 11.22
CA PRO A 194 -15.68 5.38 10.95
C PRO A 194 -14.91 6.70 10.95
N THR A 195 -13.64 6.67 11.32
CA THR A 195 -12.84 7.87 11.56
C THR A 195 -11.74 8.12 10.52
N LEU A 196 -11.49 7.16 9.62
CA LEU A 196 -10.49 7.31 8.58
C LEU A 196 -10.83 8.43 7.61
N ALA A 197 -9.89 9.35 7.40
CA ALA A 197 -10.07 10.48 6.49
C ALA A 197 -10.33 10.02 5.04
N ALA A 198 -11.31 10.64 4.37
CA ALA A 198 -11.71 10.24 3.02
C ALA A 198 -10.57 10.32 2.00
N ASN A 199 -9.64 11.28 2.11
CA ASN A 199 -8.48 11.37 1.21
C ASN A 199 -7.51 10.18 1.31
N LEU A 200 -7.56 9.41 2.42
CA LEU A 200 -6.72 8.24 2.65
C LEU A 200 -7.40 6.93 2.21
N ALA A 201 -8.68 6.98 1.86
CA ALA A 201 -9.43 5.80 1.48
C ALA A 201 -9.44 5.56 -0.04
N PRO A 202 -9.61 4.30 -0.47
CA PRO A 202 -9.89 3.95 -1.87
C PRO A 202 -11.19 4.60 -2.39
N PRO A 203 -11.33 4.81 -3.71
CA PRO A 203 -12.52 5.43 -4.31
C PRO A 203 -13.86 4.84 -3.87
N GLU A 204 -13.95 3.51 -3.77
CA GLU A 204 -15.15 2.77 -3.38
C GLU A 204 -15.65 3.08 -1.97
N CYS A 205 -14.79 3.62 -1.11
CA CYS A 205 -15.13 4.00 0.26
C CYS A 205 -15.50 5.48 0.38
N ARG A 206 -15.19 6.30 -0.63
CA ARG A 206 -15.35 7.77 -0.58
C ARG A 206 -16.62 8.25 -1.26
N SER A 207 -17.03 7.56 -2.32
CA SER A 207 -18.27 7.85 -3.04
C SER A 207 -19.46 7.45 -2.21
#